data_AF-R5P1A3-F1
#
_entry.id   AF-R5P1A3-F1
#
_cell.length_a   1.000
_cell.length_b   1.000
_cell.length_c   1.000
_cell.angle_alpha   90.00
_cell.angle_beta   90.00
_cell.angle_gamma   90.00
#
_symmetry.space_group_name_H-M   'P 1'
#
loop_
_entity.id
_entity.type
_entity.pdbx_description
1 polymer ?
#
loop_
_entity_poly.entity_id
_entity_poly.type
_entity_poly.pdbx_seq_one_letter_code
_entity_poly.pdbx_strand_id
1 'polypeptide(L)'
;MLGYYLRKVDWKILFIETCEEKPTPELFEREVLLLKEKGVFDVVNGILVGKPQDEAYYQEYKDILIRVIDNEKLPIVYNVNFGHSMPRCALQYGAVAKVDMKQKKIYVNR
;
A
#
# COMPACT_ATOMS: atom_id res chain seq x y z
N MET A 1 -4.60 -27.07 13.81
CA MET A 1 -4.13 -25.67 13.70
C MET A 1 -4.26 -25.29 12.24
N LEU A 2 -5.29 -24.51 11.86
CA LEU A 2 -5.50 -24.09 10.48
C LEU A 2 -4.47 -22.98 10.15
N GLY A 3 -3.37 -23.37 9.52
CA GLY A 3 -2.41 -22.41 8.97
C GLY A 3 -3.00 -21.78 7.72
N TYR A 4 -3.30 -20.47 7.77
CA TYR A 4 -3.59 -19.70 6.57
C TYR A 4 -2.30 -19.53 5.78
N TYR A 5 -2.01 -20.44 4.84
CA TYR A 5 -0.95 -20.24 3.87
C TYR A 5 -1.35 -19.10 2.93
N LEU A 6 -0.55 -18.02 2.90
CA LEU A 6 -0.63 -17.06 1.81
C LEU A 6 -0.25 -17.80 0.52
N ARG A 7 -1.25 -18.16 -0.29
CA ARG A 7 -1.00 -18.62 -1.64
C ARG A 7 -0.39 -17.47 -2.41
N LYS A 8 0.62 -17.76 -3.24
CA LYS A 8 1.18 -16.81 -4.20
C LYS A 8 0.01 -16.17 -4.95
N VAL A 9 -0.21 -14.87 -4.74
CA VAL A 9 -1.38 -14.20 -5.28
C VAL A 9 -0.97 -13.65 -6.63
N ASP A 10 -1.01 -14.52 -7.64
CA ASP A 10 -0.70 -14.14 -9.02
C ASP A 10 -1.52 -12.89 -9.37
N TRP A 11 -0.80 -11.76 -9.51
CA TRP A 11 -1.27 -10.48 -10.04
C TRP A 11 -2.09 -9.56 -9.13
N LYS A 12 -1.95 -9.62 -7.79
CA LYS A 12 -2.55 -8.59 -6.90
C LYS A 12 -1.63 -7.39 -6.63
N ILE A 13 -2.27 -6.22 -6.50
CA ILE A 13 -1.70 -4.96 -5.99
C ILE A 13 -2.23 -4.77 -4.56
N LEU A 14 -1.34 -4.44 -3.62
CA LEU A 14 -1.72 -4.11 -2.24
C LEU A 14 -2.10 -2.63 -2.15
N PHE A 15 -3.14 -2.33 -1.39
CA PHE A 15 -3.49 -0.95 -1.01
C PHE A 15 -3.20 -0.76 0.48
N ILE A 16 -2.44 0.29 0.81
CA ILE A 16 -2.17 0.72 2.18
C ILE A 16 -2.71 2.14 2.34
N GLU A 17 -3.41 2.40 3.41
CA GLU A 17 -3.90 3.74 3.76
C GLU A 17 -4.03 3.86 5.28
N THR A 18 -4.05 5.09 5.79
CA THR A 18 -4.17 5.36 7.22
C THR A 18 -5.54 5.95 7.54
N CYS A 19 -6.10 5.52 8.69
CA CYS A 19 -7.40 5.98 9.18
C CYS A 19 -7.36 7.42 9.72
N GLU A 20 -8.53 7.94 10.09
CA GLU A 20 -8.71 9.27 10.68
C GLU A 20 -7.95 9.46 12.01
N GLU A 21 -7.62 8.36 12.70
CA GLU A 21 -6.87 8.39 13.95
C GLU A 21 -5.40 8.81 13.76
N LYS A 22 -4.89 8.82 12.52
CA LYS A 22 -3.51 9.23 12.17
C LYS A 22 -2.50 8.51 13.07
N PRO A 23 -2.36 7.17 12.93
CA PRO A 23 -1.54 6.35 13.82
C PRO A 23 -0.13 6.92 13.93
N THR A 24 0.47 6.92 15.13
CA THR A 24 1.84 7.43 15.26
C THR A 24 2.80 6.63 14.36
N PRO A 25 3.94 7.21 13.93
CA PRO A 25 4.92 6.49 13.12
C PRO A 25 5.32 5.13 13.69
N GLU A 26 5.45 4.99 15.01
CA GLU A 26 5.80 3.73 15.67
C GLU A 26 4.70 2.67 15.54
N LEU A 27 3.43 3.09 15.65
CA LEU A 27 2.29 2.20 15.46
C LEU A 27 2.20 1.75 14.01
N PHE A 28 2.30 2.69 13.07
CA PHE A 28 2.29 2.40 11.64
C PHE A 28 3.44 1.46 11.25
N GLU A 29 4.66 1.70 11.75
CA GLU A 29 5.80 0.80 11.54
C GLU A 29 5.52 -0.62 12.04
N ARG A 30 4.96 -0.75 13.24
CA ARG A 30 4.59 -2.07 13.79
C ARG A 30 3.61 -2.80 12.88
N GLU A 31 2.62 -2.11 12.32
CA GLU A 31 1.65 -2.71 11.41
C GLU A 31 2.28 -3.14 10.08
N VAL A 32 3.16 -2.32 9.52
CA VAL A 32 3.90 -2.66 8.29
C VAL A 32 4.84 -3.85 8.54
N LEU A 33 5.48 -3.92 9.72
CA LEU A 33 6.31 -5.07 10.12
C LEU A 33 5.49 -6.36 10.19
N LEU A 34 4.29 -6.31 10.76
CA LEU A 34 3.39 -7.48 10.81
C LEU A 34 2.99 -7.97 9.41
N LEU A 35 2.84 -7.06 8.43
CA LEU A 35 2.63 -7.44 7.02
C LEU A 35 3.87 -8.11 6.42
N LYS A 36 5.07 -7.60 6.74
CA LYS A 36 6.34 -8.21 6.32
C LYS A 36 6.50 -9.61 6.88
N GLU A 37 6.30 -9.80 8.18
CA GLU A 37 6.42 -11.09 8.86
C GLU A 37 5.46 -12.14 8.30
N LYS A 38 4.28 -11.71 7.84
CA LYS A 38 3.31 -12.57 7.18
C LYS A 38 3.70 -12.95 5.75
N GLY A 39 4.74 -12.35 5.17
CA GLY A 39 5.17 -12.60 3.79
C GLY A 39 4.29 -11.93 2.74
N VAL A 40 3.53 -10.88 3.10
CA VAL A 40 2.61 -10.21 2.16
C VAL A 40 3.37 -9.56 1.00
N PHE A 41 4.52 -8.95 1.29
CA PHE A 41 5.33 -8.26 0.29
C PHE A 41 6.02 -9.21 -0.71
N ASP A 42 6.10 -10.50 -0.41
CA ASP A 42 6.69 -11.51 -1.30
C ASP A 42 5.72 -12.01 -2.39
N VAL A 43 4.42 -11.76 -2.22
CA VAL A 43 3.37 -12.33 -3.07
C VAL A 43 2.56 -11.30 -3.85
N VAL A 44 2.83 -10.01 -3.67
CA VAL A 44 2.16 -8.90 -4.39
C VAL A 44 3.05 -8.34 -5.49
N ASN A 45 2.45 -7.71 -6.51
CA ASN A 45 3.18 -7.18 -7.68
C ASN A 45 3.46 -5.67 -7.57
N GLY A 46 2.92 -5.02 -6.54
CA GLY A 46 3.10 -3.60 -6.28
C GLY A 46 2.22 -3.14 -5.13
N ILE A 47 2.50 -1.93 -4.66
CA ILE A 47 1.80 -1.30 -3.55
C ILE A 47 1.35 0.09 -4.00
N LEU A 48 0.06 0.41 -3.79
CA LEU A 48 -0.41 1.79 -3.81
C LEU A 48 -0.66 2.23 -2.37
N VAL A 49 -0.21 3.43 -2.05
CA VAL A 49 -0.37 4.01 -0.73
C VAL A 49 -1.18 5.29 -0.84
N GLY A 50 -2.29 5.32 -0.09
CA GLY A 50 -3.17 6.47 0.00
C GLY A 50 -2.45 7.68 0.58
N LYS A 51 -2.83 8.88 0.15
CA LYS A 51 -2.37 10.11 0.78
C LYS A 51 -2.88 10.14 2.24
N PRO A 52 -2.01 10.32 3.25
CA PRO A 52 -2.44 10.49 4.64
C PRO A 52 -3.36 11.69 4.81
N GLN A 53 -4.37 11.57 5.67
CA GLN A 53 -5.26 12.69 5.97
C GLN A 53 -4.48 13.88 6.57
N ASP A 54 -4.76 15.07 6.07
CA ASP A 54 -4.09 16.33 6.44
C ASP A 54 -2.56 16.28 6.33
N GLU A 55 -2.03 15.37 5.51
CA GLU A 55 -0.58 15.14 5.34
C GLU A 55 0.15 14.77 6.65
N ALA A 56 -0.58 14.24 7.62
CA ALA A 56 -0.01 13.77 8.88
C ALA A 56 1.07 12.72 8.64
N TYR A 57 2.24 12.94 9.25
CA TYR A 57 3.41 12.05 9.20
C TYR A 57 3.83 11.62 7.78
N TYR A 58 3.56 12.48 6.78
CA TYR A 58 3.72 12.12 5.38
C TYR A 58 5.12 11.58 5.05
N GLN A 59 6.17 12.20 5.59
CA GLN A 59 7.54 11.83 5.33
C GLN A 59 7.96 10.61 6.16
N GLU A 60 7.53 10.55 7.41
CA GLU A 60 7.82 9.47 8.33
C GLU A 60 7.22 8.14 7.85
N TYR A 61 5.96 8.14 7.42
CA TYR A 61 5.33 6.94 6.85
C TYR A 61 6.04 6.48 5.57
N LYS A 62 6.44 7.43 4.71
CA LYS A 62 7.19 7.12 3.50
C LYS A 62 8.53 6.46 3.83
N ASP A 63 9.27 6.98 4.80
CA ASP A 63 10.56 6.44 5.22
C ASP A 63 10.42 5.08 5.89
N ILE A 64 9.38 4.89 6.70
CA ILE A 64 9.02 3.58 7.28
C ILE A 64 8.72 2.56 6.19
N LEU A 65 7.91 2.90 5.20
CA LEU A 65 7.58 1.98 4.10
C LEU A 65 8.83 1.54 3.35
N ILE A 66 9.72 2.47 3.00
CA ILE A 66 10.98 2.16 2.30
C ILE A 66 11.84 1.23 3.17
N ARG A 67 12.06 1.59 4.43
CA ARG A 67 12.94 0.86 5.36
C ARG A 67 12.39 -0.52 5.74
N VAL A 68 11.09 -0.64 5.98
CA VAL A 68 10.49 -1.90 6.42
C VAL A 68 10.31 -2.83 5.23
N ILE A 69 9.77 -2.35 4.10
CA ILE A 69 9.52 -3.24 2.95
C ILE A 69 10.84 -3.77 2.38
N ASP A 70 11.86 -2.90 2.27
CA ASP A 70 13.24 -3.30 1.92
C ASP A 70 13.32 -4.24 0.71
N ASN A 71 12.58 -3.89 -0.35
CA ASN A 71 12.52 -4.67 -1.58
C ASN A 71 12.49 -3.74 -2.79
N GLU A 72 13.67 -3.49 -3.37
CA GLU A 72 13.85 -2.58 -4.51
C GLU A 72 13.09 -3.01 -5.77
N LYS A 73 12.71 -4.29 -5.87
CA LYS A 73 11.98 -4.82 -7.03
C LYS A 73 10.47 -4.64 -6.90
N LEU A 74 9.96 -4.30 -5.71
CA LEU A 74 8.53 -4.13 -5.47
C LEU A 74 8.14 -2.66 -5.65
N PRO A 75 7.44 -2.29 -6.73
CA PRO A 75 7.09 -0.89 -6.97
C PRO A 75 6.08 -0.38 -5.94
N ILE A 76 6.38 0.79 -5.37
CA ILE A 76 5.51 1.52 -4.45
C ILE A 76 5.11 2.85 -5.08
N VAL A 77 3.81 3.12 -5.19
CA VAL A 77 3.27 4.43 -5.56
C VAL A 77 2.64 5.05 -4.33
N TYR A 78 3.24 6.14 -3.86
CA TYR A 78 2.78 6.87 -2.69
C TYR A 78 1.95 8.10 -3.08
N ASN A 79 1.14 8.60 -2.15
CA ASN A 79 0.31 9.81 -2.34
C ASN A 79 -0.78 9.65 -3.41
N VAL A 80 -1.47 8.51 -3.41
CA VAL A 80 -2.63 8.28 -4.29
C VAL A 80 -3.90 8.78 -3.59
N ASN A 81 -4.82 9.38 -4.35
CA ASN A 81 -6.05 9.97 -3.83
C ASN A 81 -7.12 8.91 -3.47
N PHE A 82 -6.84 8.00 -2.53
CA PHE A 82 -7.81 7.08 -1.91
C PHE A 82 -7.54 7.00 -0.40
N GLY A 83 -8.48 6.44 0.36
CA GLY A 83 -8.40 6.36 1.82
C GLY A 83 -9.14 7.49 2.52
N HIS A 84 -8.63 8.01 3.63
CA HIS A 84 -9.31 9.05 4.42
C HIS A 84 -9.07 10.51 3.97
N SER A 85 -8.06 10.78 3.14
CA SER A 85 -7.81 12.13 2.61
C SER A 85 -8.79 12.53 1.49
N MET A 86 -8.91 13.83 1.20
CA MET A 86 -9.76 14.35 0.12
C MET A 86 -8.92 15.07 -0.95
N PRO A 87 -9.31 15.04 -2.24
CA PRO A 87 -10.42 14.29 -2.84
C PRO A 87 -10.13 12.78 -2.94
N ARG A 88 -11.17 11.94 -3.09
CA ARG A 88 -11.08 10.47 -3.11
C ARG A 88 -11.48 9.86 -4.44
N CYS A 89 -10.75 8.84 -4.88
CA CYS A 89 -11.13 7.96 -5.97
C CYS A 89 -11.63 6.62 -5.40
N ALA A 90 -12.60 6.02 -6.09
CA ALA A 90 -13.07 4.67 -5.76
C ALA A 90 -12.11 3.65 -6.39
N LEU A 91 -11.63 2.71 -5.59
CA LEU A 91 -10.85 1.57 -6.07
C LEU A 91 -11.77 0.39 -6.39
N GLN A 92 -11.63 -0.18 -7.58
CA GLN A 92 -12.38 -1.35 -8.01
C GLN A 92 -11.65 -2.63 -7.61
N TYR A 93 -12.15 -3.33 -6.59
CA TYR A 93 -11.61 -4.63 -6.21
C TYR A 93 -11.93 -5.69 -7.26
N GLY A 94 -10.93 -6.52 -7.59
CA GLY A 94 -11.07 -7.61 -8.56
C GLY A 94 -10.90 -7.21 -10.03
N ALA A 95 -10.80 -5.91 -10.33
CA ALA A 95 -10.49 -5.44 -11.67
C ALA A 95 -8.98 -5.55 -11.97
N VAL A 96 -8.64 -5.72 -13.24
CA VAL A 96 -7.24 -5.66 -13.69
C VAL A 96 -6.84 -4.19 -13.81
N ALA A 97 -5.83 -3.81 -13.04
CA ALA A 97 -5.28 -2.46 -13.07
C ALA A 97 -3.84 -2.45 -13.62
N LYS A 98 -3.52 -1.44 -14.42
CA LYS A 98 -2.16 -1.11 -14.86
C LYS A 98 -1.73 0.21 -14.24
N VAL A 99 -0.57 0.20 -13.59
CA VAL A 99 0.02 1.40 -12.97
C VAL A 99 1.21 1.84 -13.83
N ASP A 100 1.13 3.04 -14.40
CA ASP A 100 2.25 3.68 -15.09
C ASP A 100 2.87 4.74 -14.18
N MET A 101 4.02 4.41 -13.59
CA MET A 101 4.72 5.28 -12.65
C MET A 101 5.36 6.50 -13.34
N LYS A 102 5.74 6.39 -14.62
CA LYS A 102 6.34 7.51 -15.37
C LYS A 102 5.29 8.57 -15.70
N GLN A 103 4.11 8.12 -16.12
CA GLN A 103 3.00 9.01 -16.46
C GLN A 103 2.14 9.37 -15.24
N LYS A 104 2.37 8.75 -14.08
CA LYS A 104 1.56 8.87 -12.86
C LYS A 104 0.07 8.58 -13.12
N LYS A 105 -0.20 7.49 -13.85
CA LYS A 105 -1.57 7.09 -14.25
C LYS A 105 -1.88 5.67 -13.81
N ILE A 106 -3.09 5.48 -13.30
CA ILE A 106 -3.67 4.18 -12.99
C ILE A 106 -4.79 3.94 -13.99
N TYR A 107 -4.67 2.87 -14.76
CA TYR A 107 -5.67 2.43 -15.72
C TYR A 107 -6.40 1.22 -15.14
N VAL A 108 -7.72 1.22 -15.24
CA VAL A 108 -8.55 0.08 -14.83
C VAL A 108 -9.23 -0.42 -16.10
N ASN A 109 -8.96 -1.66 -16.49
CA ASN A 109 -9.65 -2.28 -17.63
C ASN A 109 -11.08 -2.61 -17.18
N ARG A 110 -12.05 -2.11 -17.94
CA ARG A 110 -13.47 -2.48 -17.83
C ARG A 110 -13.82 -3.48 -18.92
#